data_AF-A0A4R6DDG5-F1
#
_entry.id   AF-A0A4R6DDG5-F1
#
_cell.length_a   1.000
_cell.length_b   1.000
_cell.length_c   1.000
_cell.angle_alpha   90.00
_cell.angle_beta   90.00
_cell.angle_gamma   90.00
#
_symmetry.space_group_name_H-M   'P 1'
#
loop_
_entity.id
_entity.type
_entity.pdbx_description
1 polymer ?
#
loop_
_entity_poly.entity_id
_entity_poly.type
_entity_poly.pdbx_seq_one_letter_code
_entity_poly.pdbx_strand_id
1 'polypeptide(L)'
;MAHRRRDRWTLGPAYSLPELARGGPEVDLPAPDPVLCWLQFPDRILEVEGRVIAYTERAVLVEWGFGQVANCAWVWRDAVRHP
;
A
#
# COMPACT_ATOMS: atom_id res chain seq x y z
N MET A 1 4.44 -24.23 3.16
CA MET A 1 4.36 -24.71 4.56
C MET A 1 4.75 -23.56 5.47
N ALA A 2 3.89 -23.18 6.43
CA ALA A 2 4.10 -22.00 7.28
C ALA A 2 5.05 -22.31 8.45
N HIS A 3 5.94 -21.36 8.79
CA HIS A 3 6.83 -21.45 9.94
C HIS A 3 6.60 -20.25 10.89
N ARG A 4 6.38 -20.54 12.17
CA ARG A 4 6.11 -19.57 13.25
C ARG A 4 7.39 -19.34 14.06
N ARG A 5 7.81 -18.08 14.25
CA ARG A 5 8.85 -17.72 15.23
C ARG A 5 8.44 -16.45 16.01
N ARG A 6 8.23 -16.60 17.32
CA ARG A 6 8.18 -15.52 18.34
C ARG A 6 7.23 -14.34 18.04
N ASP A 7 5.93 -14.64 17.99
CA ASP A 7 4.80 -13.71 18.17
C ASP A 7 4.72 -12.42 17.32
N ARG A 8 5.41 -12.37 16.18
CA ARG A 8 5.17 -11.32 15.17
C ARG A 8 5.17 -11.92 13.78
N TRP A 9 4.04 -11.79 13.07
CA TRP A 9 4.01 -12.03 11.62
C TRP A 9 4.78 -10.90 10.95
N THR A 10 5.98 -11.17 10.46
CA THR A 10 6.63 -10.31 9.47
C THR A 10 6.04 -10.65 8.12
N LEU A 11 5.26 -9.73 7.56
CA LEU A 11 4.79 -9.80 6.19
C LEU A 11 5.99 -9.58 5.26
N GLY A 12 5.98 -10.23 4.09
CA GLY A 12 6.86 -9.82 2.99
C GLY A 12 6.52 -8.39 2.52
N PRO A 13 7.27 -7.82 1.58
CA PRO A 13 6.85 -6.58 0.93
C PRO A 13 5.51 -6.81 0.20
N ALA A 14 4.60 -5.85 0.25
CA ALA A 14 3.38 -5.90 -0.55
C ALA A 14 3.74 -5.81 -2.05
N TYR A 15 2.93 -6.42 -2.90
CA TYR A 15 3.04 -6.18 -4.34
C TYR A 15 2.56 -4.77 -4.66
N SER A 16 3.44 -4.02 -5.31
CA SER A 16 3.15 -2.70 -5.85
C SER A 16 2.84 -2.82 -7.34
N LEU A 17 1.90 -2.01 -7.84
CA LEU A 17 1.63 -1.95 -9.27
C LEU A 17 2.91 -1.56 -10.04
N PRO A 18 3.24 -2.29 -11.13
CA PRO A 18 4.34 -1.90 -12.00
C PRO A 18 4.02 -0.57 -12.66
N GLU A 19 5.06 0.20 -13.00
CA GLU A 19 4.93 1.55 -13.58
C GLU A 19 3.98 1.60 -14.79
N LEU A 20 4.08 0.62 -15.69
CA LEU A 20 3.23 0.48 -16.87
C LEU A 20 1.72 0.37 -16.55
N ALA A 21 1.35 -0.09 -15.35
CA ALA A 21 -0.04 -0.25 -14.94
C ALA A 21 -0.61 1.01 -14.26
N ARG A 22 0.23 1.93 -13.76
CA ARG A 22 -0.21 3.06 -12.93
C ARG A 22 -0.98 4.10 -13.74
N GLY A 23 -0.72 4.25 -15.04
CA GLY A 23 -1.43 5.20 -15.90
C GLY A 23 -1.15 6.66 -15.54
N GLY A 24 0.14 7.05 -15.55
CA GLY A 24 0.63 8.37 -15.14
C GLY A 24 0.02 9.58 -15.87
N PRO A 25 0.46 10.82 -15.56
CA PRO A 25 1.61 11.16 -14.71
C PRO A 25 1.38 10.86 -13.22
N GLU A 26 2.47 10.64 -12.48
CA GLU A 26 2.47 10.56 -11.01
C GLU A 26 2.54 11.97 -10.43
N VAL A 27 1.66 12.28 -9.49
CA VAL A 27 1.52 13.59 -8.86
C VAL A 27 1.55 13.40 -7.35
N ASP A 28 2.47 14.08 -6.66
CA ASP A 28 2.54 14.10 -5.20
C ASP A 28 1.34 14.84 -4.61
N LEU A 29 0.78 14.31 -3.52
CA LEU A 29 -0.25 15.02 -2.77
C LEU A 29 0.42 16.10 -1.90
N PRO A 30 -0.19 17.30 -1.80
CA PRO A 30 0.33 18.36 -0.95
C PRO A 30 0.26 18.01 0.55
N ALA A 31 -0.64 17.11 0.92
CA ALA A 31 -0.75 16.53 2.25
C ALA A 31 -1.19 15.06 2.15
N PRO A 32 -0.64 14.14 2.97
CA PRO A 32 -1.09 12.76 2.96
C PRO A 32 -2.57 12.61 3.31
N ASP A 33 -3.29 11.76 2.58
CA ASP A 33 -4.73 11.54 2.75
C ASP A 33 -5.03 10.18 3.41
N PRO A 34 -5.59 10.13 4.63
CA PRO A 34 -5.86 8.88 5.35
C PRO A 34 -6.86 7.97 4.63
N VAL A 35 -6.51 6.68 4.49
CA VAL A 35 -7.33 5.67 3.83
C VAL A 35 -7.24 4.30 4.52
N LEU A 36 -8.25 3.48 4.27
CA LEU A 36 -8.17 2.03 4.42
C LEU A 36 -7.87 1.42 3.04
N CYS A 37 -6.88 0.54 2.97
CA CYS A 37 -6.34 0.03 1.71
C CYS A 37 -6.19 -1.49 1.72
N TRP A 38 -6.73 -2.16 0.70
CA TRP A 38 -6.47 -3.58 0.46
C TRP A 38 -5.12 -3.79 -0.23
N LEU A 39 -4.22 -4.53 0.41
CA LEU A 39 -2.89 -4.88 -0.08
C LEU A 39 -2.72 -6.39 -0.24
N GLN A 40 -2.13 -6.81 -1.36
CA GLN A 40 -1.68 -8.18 -1.59
C GLN A 40 -0.22 -8.33 -1.14
N PHE A 41 0.02 -9.27 -0.25
CA PHE A 41 1.32 -9.77 0.17
C PHE A 41 1.58 -11.15 -0.47
N PRO A 42 2.82 -11.68 -0.44
CA PRO A 42 3.12 -12.99 -1.02
C PRO A 42 2.27 -14.15 -0.45
N ASP A 43 1.76 -14.02 0.78
CA ASP A 43 1.05 -15.08 1.49
C ASP A 43 -0.41 -14.77 1.85
N ARG A 44 -0.88 -13.52 1.65
CA ARG A 44 -2.21 -13.07 2.10
C ARG A 44 -2.64 -11.75 1.46
N ILE A 45 -3.93 -11.41 1.61
CA ILE A 45 -4.49 -10.08 1.34
C ILE A 45 -4.95 -9.47 2.67
N LEU A 46 -4.62 -8.22 2.95
CA LEU A 46 -5.02 -7.51 4.18
C LEU A 46 -5.53 -6.11 3.87
N GLU A 47 -6.51 -5.65 4.66
CA GLU A 47 -6.85 -4.23 4.74
C GLU A 47 -5.91 -3.57 5.76
N VAL A 48 -5.28 -2.47 5.39
CA VAL A 48 -4.37 -1.71 6.25
C VAL A 48 -4.85 -0.27 6.39
N GLU A 49 -4.62 0.31 7.57
CA GLU A 49 -4.64 1.76 7.74
C GLU A 49 -3.39 2.36 7.13
N GLY A 50 -3.57 3.32 6.22
CA GLY A 50 -2.47 3.98 5.52
C GLY A 50 -2.84 5.41 5.13
N ARG A 51 -1.97 6.01 4.32
CA ARG A 51 -2.16 7.35 3.76
C ARG A 51 -1.73 7.39 2.30
N VAL A 52 -2.55 7.98 1.45
CA VAL A 52 -2.20 8.26 0.06
C VAL A 52 -1.23 9.44 0.05
N ILE A 53 -0.09 9.28 -0.64
CA ILE A 53 0.97 10.30 -0.72
C ILE A 53 1.24 10.76 -2.16
N ALA A 54 0.88 9.95 -3.16
CA ALA A 54 0.91 10.33 -4.58
C ALA A 54 -0.23 9.64 -5.33
N TYR A 55 -0.57 10.13 -6.53
CA TYR A 55 -1.60 9.56 -7.37
C TYR A 55 -1.27 9.67 -8.87
N THR A 56 -1.88 8.79 -9.66
CA THR A 56 -2.02 8.92 -11.12
C THR A 56 -3.49 9.01 -11.49
N GLU A 57 -3.91 8.84 -12.75
CA GLU A 57 -5.33 8.69 -13.11
C GLU A 57 -5.95 7.36 -12.60
N ARG A 58 -5.16 6.30 -12.47
CA ARG A 58 -5.68 4.94 -12.17
C ARG A 58 -5.29 4.40 -10.80
N ALA A 59 -4.25 4.95 -10.20
CA ALA A 59 -3.61 4.37 -9.03
C ALA A 59 -3.27 5.43 -7.98
N VAL A 60 -2.99 4.97 -6.77
CA VAL A 60 -2.51 5.77 -5.64
C VAL A 60 -1.31 5.09 -4.99
N LEU A 61 -0.32 5.87 -4.57
CA LEU A 61 0.78 5.42 -3.74
C LEU A 61 0.34 5.52 -2.29
N VAL A 62 0.16 4.37 -1.66
CA VAL A 62 -0.21 4.27 -0.24
C VAL A 62 1.03 4.00 0.57
N GLU A 63 1.23 4.79 1.62
CA GLU A 63 2.22 4.53 2.66
C GLU A 63 1.53 4.01 3.92
N TRP A 64 2.09 2.98 4.56
CA TRP A 64 1.59 2.43 5.83
C TRP A 64 2.74 1.97 6.74
N GLY A 65 2.42 1.73 8.01
CA GLY A 65 3.39 1.42 9.07
C GLY A 65 3.90 2.66 9.79
N PHE A 66 4.85 2.46 10.71
CA PHE A 66 5.33 3.52 11.61
C PHE A 66 6.87 3.63 11.61
N GLY A 67 7.38 4.87 11.58
CA GLY A 67 8.80 5.18 11.73
C GLY A 67 9.69 4.65 10.60
N GLN A 68 10.83 4.05 10.94
CA GLN A 68 11.81 3.49 9.99
C GLN A 68 11.31 2.25 9.21
N VAL A 69 10.05 1.85 9.42
CA VAL A 69 9.41 0.67 8.80
C VAL A 69 8.19 1.09 7.95
N ALA A 70 8.11 2.37 7.56
CA ALA A 70 7.13 2.81 6.60
C ALA A 70 7.36 2.10 5.26
N ASN A 71 6.32 1.44 4.76
CA ASN A 71 6.32 0.77 3.46
C ASN A 71 5.40 1.54 2.52
N CYS A 72 5.65 1.44 1.22
CA CYS A 72 4.79 2.04 0.21
C CYS A 72 4.52 1.08 -0.96
N ALA A 73 3.33 1.22 -1.55
CA ALA A 73 2.91 0.46 -2.71
C ALA A 73 1.91 1.25 -3.54
N TRP A 74 2.06 1.18 -4.86
CA TRP A 74 1.05 1.64 -5.79
C TRP A 74 -0.07 0.60 -5.87
N VAL A 75 -1.30 1.05 -5.68
CA VAL A 75 -2.51 0.22 -5.79
C VAL A 75 -3.54 0.88 -6.69
N TRP A 76 -4.48 0.10 -7.21
CA TRP A 76 -5.63 0.64 -7.91
C TRP A 76 -6.44 1.52 -6.97
N ARG A 77 -7.02 2.61 -7.50
CA ARG A 77 -7.90 3.48 -6.70
C ARG A 77 -9.06 2.75 -6.04
N ASP A 78 -9.61 1.73 -6.70
CA ASP A 78 -10.72 0.96 -6.15
C ASP A 78 -10.31 0.05 -4.98
N ALA A 79 -9.00 -0.09 -4.71
CA ALA A 79 -8.50 -0.80 -3.54
C ALA A 79 -8.46 0.07 -2.27
N VAL A 80 -8.76 1.37 -2.37
CA VAL A 80 -8.80 2.30 -1.24
C VAL A 80 -10.21 2.79 -0.94
N ARG A 81 -10.50 3.04 0.33
CA ARG A 81 -11.72 3.71 0.80
C ARG A 81 -11.39 4.67 1.94
N HIS A 82 -12.18 5.73 2.07
CA HIS A 82 -12.09 6.61 3.22
C HIS A 82 -12.76 5.96 4.45
N PRO A 83 -12.21 6.14 5.65
CA PRO A 83 -12.77 5.62 6.90
C PRO A 83 -14.11 6.27 7.26
#